data_AF-A0A8B8NDE1-F1
#
_entry.id   AF-A0A8B8NDE1-F1
#
_cell.length_a   1.000
_cell.length_b   1.000
_cell.length_c   1.000
_cell.angle_alpha   90.00
_cell.angle_beta   90.00
_cell.angle_gamma   90.00
#
_symmetry.space_group_name_H-M   'P 1'
#
loop_
_entity.id
_entity.type
_entity.pdbx_description
1 polymer ?
#
loop_
_entity_poly.entity_id
_entity_poly.type
_entity_poly.pdbx_seq_one_letter_code
_entity_poly.pdbx_strand_id
1 'polypeptide(L)'
;MLRAAPFIKRVGEVKIRNKCALDFTELVLTEGKKAKNTLQIPKLLGTSLLDAASHGVFEIVDLCLKHFPELMWDANFARELMKEIVKGRHVELFRLVNSHNSIRCSVGNDIPDDLMEAVVKWSPRCVSPDVSGAAFLLQRELQWFQVAEVTNFRSFKRLKFNIERKSYWEIFVEERKELHKEAEKWIKSTSSSCSVVATLIITVTFAAAFTVPGGSHSDSGIPIFLKNGSFMVFAVADALAL
;
A
#
# COMPACT_ATOMS: atom_id res chain seq x y z
N MET A 1 -12.52 -22.05 -32.69
CA MET A 1 -12.74 -20.84 -31.85
C MET A 1 -12.49 -21.21 -30.40
N LEU A 2 -11.37 -20.77 -29.80
CA LEU A 2 -11.10 -20.99 -28.37
C LEU A 2 -12.00 -20.06 -27.56
N ARG A 3 -12.96 -20.62 -26.81
CA ARG A 3 -13.76 -19.86 -25.84
C ARG A 3 -12.86 -19.46 -24.68
N ALA A 4 -12.77 -18.15 -24.41
CA ALA A 4 -12.08 -17.65 -23.23
C ALA A 4 -12.72 -18.24 -21.96
N ALA A 5 -11.88 -18.61 -20.98
CA ALA A 5 -12.35 -19.10 -19.70
C ALA A 5 -13.26 -18.05 -19.01
N PRO A 6 -14.28 -18.46 -18.25
CA PRO A 6 -15.28 -17.54 -17.67
C PRO A 6 -14.70 -16.39 -16.85
N PHE A 7 -13.57 -16.62 -16.16
CA PHE A 7 -12.89 -15.56 -15.40
C PHE A 7 -12.22 -14.52 -16.30
N ILE A 8 -11.60 -14.95 -17.41
CA ILE A 8 -10.94 -14.05 -18.39
C ILE A 8 -11.99 -13.15 -19.04
N LYS A 9 -13.14 -13.74 -19.40
CA LYS A 9 -14.26 -12.99 -19.97
C LYS A 9 -14.76 -11.92 -19.00
N ARG A 10 -14.95 -12.27 -17.72
CA ARG A 10 -15.40 -11.34 -16.68
C ARG A 10 -14.41 -10.19 -16.46
N VAL A 11 -13.11 -10.48 -16.40
CA VAL A 11 -12.06 -9.46 -16.29
C VAL A 11 -12.07 -8.53 -17.51
N GLY A 12 -12.24 -9.09 -18.72
CA GLY A 12 -12.37 -8.31 -19.95
C GLY A 12 -13.56 -7.35 -19.91
N GLU A 13 -14.73 -7.84 -19.50
CA GLU A 13 -15.95 -7.02 -19.37
C GLU A 13 -15.80 -5.89 -18.33
N VAL A 14 -15.14 -6.17 -17.20
CA VAL A 14 -14.84 -5.15 -16.18
C VAL A 14 -13.89 -4.09 -16.74
N LYS A 15 -12.81 -4.48 -17.43
CA LYS A 15 -11.89 -3.53 -18.05
C LYS A 15 -12.56 -2.63 -19.10
N ILE A 16 -13.44 -3.20 -19.93
CA ILE A 16 -14.20 -2.42 -20.91
C ILE A 16 -15.10 -1.41 -20.20
N ARG A 17 -15.81 -1.84 -19.15
CA ARG A 17 -16.69 -0.94 -18.37
C ARG A 17 -15.92 0.21 -17.73
N ASN A 18 -14.75 -0.07 -17.15
CA ASN A 18 -13.88 0.95 -16.57
C ASN A 18 -13.41 1.94 -17.65
N LYS A 19 -13.02 1.44 -18.83
CA LYS A 19 -12.65 2.30 -19.96
C LYS A 19 -13.82 3.19 -20.40
N CYS A 20 -15.00 2.62 -20.60
CA CYS A 20 -16.18 3.40 -20.98
C CYS A 20 -16.54 4.46 -19.92
N ALA A 21 -16.39 4.14 -18.63
CA ALA A 21 -16.62 5.11 -17.55
C ALA A 21 -15.61 6.27 -17.60
N LEU A 22 -14.34 6.00 -17.92
CA LEU A 22 -13.33 7.03 -18.12
C LEU A 22 -13.61 7.89 -19.34
N ASP A 23 -13.90 7.28 -20.49
CA ASP A 23 -14.22 7.99 -21.73
C ASP A 23 -15.47 8.89 -21.54
N PHE A 24 -16.49 8.39 -20.82
CA PHE A 24 -17.68 9.17 -20.48
C PHE A 24 -17.34 10.33 -19.54
N THR A 25 -16.53 10.09 -18.51
CA THR A 25 -16.10 11.14 -17.58
C THR A 25 -15.33 12.23 -18.33
N GLU A 26 -14.40 11.86 -19.21
CA GLU A 26 -13.64 12.80 -20.03
C GLU A 26 -14.55 13.66 -20.91
N LEU A 27 -15.58 13.06 -21.52
CA LEU A 27 -16.57 13.78 -22.32
C LEU A 27 -17.33 14.80 -21.46
N VAL A 28 -17.84 14.39 -20.30
CA VAL A 28 -18.57 15.28 -19.38
C VAL A 28 -17.70 16.44 -18.92
N LEU A 29 -16.44 16.18 -18.56
CA LEU A 29 -15.48 17.19 -18.14
C LEU A 29 -15.17 18.18 -19.28
N THR A 30 -15.00 17.66 -20.50
CA THR A 30 -14.71 18.47 -21.71
C THR A 30 -15.88 19.39 -22.07
N GLU A 31 -17.09 18.84 -22.14
CA GLU A 31 -18.30 19.62 -22.44
C GLU A 31 -18.61 20.63 -21.33
N GLY A 32 -18.43 20.23 -20.07
CA GLY A 32 -18.55 21.14 -18.93
C GLY A 32 -17.61 22.34 -19.04
N LYS A 33 -16.36 22.12 -19.45
CA LYS A 33 -15.37 23.20 -19.64
C LYS A 33 -15.76 24.16 -20.77
N LYS A 34 -16.34 23.65 -21.87
CA LYS A 34 -16.82 24.46 -23.00
C LYS A 34 -18.02 25.35 -22.63
N ALA A 35 -18.90 24.87 -21.75
CA ALA A 35 -20.15 25.53 -21.40
C ALA A 35 -20.01 26.83 -20.57
N LYS A 36 -18.78 27.32 -20.29
CA LYS A 36 -18.49 28.54 -19.48
C LYS A 36 -19.14 28.62 -18.09
N ASN A 37 -19.82 27.57 -17.62
CA ASN A 37 -20.38 27.46 -16.27
C ASN A 37 -19.33 26.99 -15.25
N THR A 38 -18.11 27.55 -15.34
CA THR A 38 -16.93 27.20 -14.55
C THR A 38 -17.17 27.31 -13.04
N LEU A 39 -18.14 28.11 -12.59
CA LEU A 39 -18.47 28.28 -11.16
C LEU A 39 -19.34 27.16 -10.56
N GLN A 40 -20.08 26.38 -11.36
CA GLN A 40 -20.98 25.33 -10.84
C GLN A 40 -20.38 23.93 -10.90
N ILE A 41 -19.42 23.71 -11.80
CA ILE A 41 -18.75 22.42 -11.97
C ILE A 41 -17.96 21.99 -10.73
N PRO A 42 -17.22 22.87 -10.02
CA PRO A 42 -16.57 22.51 -8.76
C PRO A 42 -17.53 22.01 -7.68
N LYS A 43 -18.72 22.61 -7.58
CA LYS A 43 -19.76 22.19 -6.64
C LYS A 43 -20.40 20.86 -7.03
N LEU A 44 -20.62 20.63 -8.32
CA LEU A 44 -21.24 19.41 -8.84
C LEU A 44 -20.26 18.21 -8.81
N LEU A 45 -19.00 18.45 -9.15
CA LEU A 45 -17.94 17.44 -9.14
C LEU A 45 -17.44 17.17 -7.72
N GLY A 46 -17.56 18.12 -6.78
CA GLY A 46 -17.00 17.97 -5.45
C GLY A 46 -17.49 16.71 -4.74
N THR A 47 -18.81 16.46 -4.71
CA THR A 47 -19.37 15.27 -4.04
C THR A 47 -18.97 13.97 -4.72
N SER A 48 -19.04 13.92 -6.05
CA SER A 48 -18.67 12.73 -6.83
C SER A 48 -17.17 12.43 -6.78
N LEU A 49 -16.33 13.47 -6.73
CA LEU A 49 -14.89 13.35 -6.62
C LEU A 49 -14.46 12.88 -5.23
N LEU A 50 -15.10 13.40 -4.17
CA LEU A 50 -14.88 12.92 -2.81
C LEU A 50 -15.31 11.45 -2.68
N ASP A 51 -16.44 11.08 -3.29
CA ASP A 51 -16.90 9.69 -3.29
C ASP A 51 -15.92 8.77 -4.03
N ALA A 52 -15.48 9.15 -5.23
CA ALA A 52 -14.46 8.43 -5.99
C ALA A 52 -13.15 8.28 -5.18
N ALA A 53 -12.71 9.34 -4.52
CA ALA A 53 -11.52 9.33 -3.68
C ALA A 53 -11.68 8.43 -2.44
N SER A 54 -12.86 8.43 -1.81
CA SER A 54 -13.16 7.57 -0.65
C SER A 54 -13.08 6.07 -1.01
N HIS A 55 -13.39 5.74 -2.27
CA HIS A 55 -13.31 4.38 -2.83
C HIS A 55 -11.96 4.06 -3.50
N GLY A 56 -11.02 5.01 -3.55
CA GLY A 56 -9.69 4.76 -4.12
C GLY A 56 -9.65 4.75 -5.64
N VAL A 57 -10.63 5.34 -6.32
CA VAL A 57 -10.72 5.36 -7.79
C VAL A 57 -9.73 6.39 -8.35
N PHE A 58 -8.48 5.97 -8.51
CA PHE A 58 -7.36 6.83 -8.91
C PHE A 58 -7.63 7.55 -10.24
N GLU A 59 -8.08 6.81 -11.25
CA GLU A 59 -8.17 7.29 -12.63
C GLU A 59 -9.18 8.44 -12.78
N ILE A 60 -10.30 8.37 -12.06
CA ILE A 60 -11.32 9.44 -12.07
C ILE A 60 -10.77 10.68 -11.36
N VAL A 61 -10.11 10.50 -10.20
CA VAL A 61 -9.57 11.63 -9.43
C VAL A 61 -8.47 12.35 -10.21
N ASP A 62 -7.53 11.61 -10.78
CA ASP A 62 -6.46 12.16 -11.63
C ASP A 62 -7.01 12.90 -12.85
N LEU A 63 -7.99 12.33 -13.55
CA LEU A 63 -8.63 12.95 -14.71
C LEU A 63 -9.32 14.27 -14.34
N CYS A 64 -10.06 14.30 -13.23
CA CYS A 64 -10.73 15.49 -12.71
C CYS A 64 -9.74 16.59 -12.34
N LEU A 65 -8.68 16.26 -11.59
CA LEU A 65 -7.66 17.23 -11.15
C LEU A 65 -6.83 17.79 -12.32
N LYS A 66 -6.64 17.01 -13.39
CA LYS A 66 -6.01 17.49 -14.64
C LYS A 66 -6.90 18.46 -15.41
N HIS A 67 -8.21 18.22 -15.46
CA HIS A 67 -9.16 19.06 -16.20
C HIS A 67 -9.51 20.36 -15.46
N PHE A 68 -9.64 20.27 -14.14
CA PHE A 68 -10.07 21.34 -13.22
C PHE A 68 -9.10 21.48 -12.02
N PRO A 69 -7.84 21.89 -12.24
CA PRO A 69 -6.87 22.08 -11.16
C PRO A 69 -7.32 23.13 -10.13
N GLU A 70 -8.23 24.03 -10.51
CA GLU A 70 -8.86 25.02 -9.63
C GLU A 70 -9.69 24.41 -8.49
N LEU A 71 -10.07 23.13 -8.57
CA LEU A 71 -10.70 22.41 -7.45
C LEU A 71 -9.82 22.44 -6.19
N MET A 72 -8.51 22.32 -6.38
CA MET A 72 -7.54 22.38 -5.28
C MET A 72 -7.34 23.81 -4.75
N TRP A 73 -7.98 24.81 -5.37
CA TRP A 73 -7.94 26.19 -4.87
C TRP A 73 -8.87 26.43 -3.68
N ASP A 74 -9.87 25.58 -3.46
CA ASP A 74 -10.65 25.61 -2.23
C ASP A 74 -9.94 24.78 -1.14
N ALA A 75 -9.48 25.46 -0.09
CA ALA A 75 -8.78 24.82 1.02
C ALA A 75 -9.68 23.85 1.80
N ASN A 76 -11.00 24.10 1.86
CA ASN A 76 -11.95 23.20 2.50
C ASN A 76 -12.13 21.94 1.67
N PHE A 77 -12.32 22.09 0.35
CA PHE A 77 -12.42 20.95 -0.56
C PHE A 77 -11.14 20.08 -0.53
N ALA A 78 -9.97 20.70 -0.65
CA ALA A 78 -8.69 19.99 -0.61
C ALA A 78 -8.50 19.23 0.72
N ARG A 79 -8.94 19.82 1.84
CA ARG A 79 -8.90 19.17 3.17
C ARG A 79 -9.83 17.96 3.23
N GLU A 80 -11.08 18.09 2.80
CA GLU A 80 -12.04 16.96 2.79
C GLU A 80 -11.55 15.83 1.86
N LEU A 81 -10.98 16.19 0.70
CA LEU A 81 -10.41 15.22 -0.24
C LEU A 81 -9.27 14.42 0.41
N MET A 82 -8.33 15.12 1.06
CA MET A 82 -7.25 14.47 1.80
C MET A 82 -7.75 13.59 2.94
N LYS A 83 -8.79 14.03 3.65
CA LYS A 83 -9.41 13.28 4.76
C LYS A 83 -10.00 11.96 4.27
N GLU A 84 -10.75 11.95 3.16
CA GLU A 84 -11.32 10.72 2.60
C GLU A 84 -10.25 9.77 2.06
N ILE A 85 -9.22 10.31 1.40
CA ILE A 85 -8.06 9.53 0.93
C ILE A 85 -7.36 8.82 2.10
N VAL A 86 -7.11 9.55 3.19
CA VAL A 86 -6.46 9.00 4.37
C VAL A 86 -7.35 7.99 5.08
N LYS A 87 -8.65 8.25 5.25
CA LYS A 87 -9.60 7.26 5.80
C LYS A 87 -9.60 5.95 4.99
N GLY A 88 -9.45 6.03 3.68
CA GLY A 88 -9.39 4.87 2.79
C GLY A 88 -8.00 4.24 2.63
N ARG A 89 -6.95 4.84 3.19
CA ARG A 89 -5.54 4.38 3.06
C ARG A 89 -5.06 4.31 1.61
N HIS A 90 -5.53 5.22 0.77
CA HIS A 90 -5.24 5.24 -0.67
C HIS A 90 -3.91 5.93 -0.97
N VAL A 91 -2.82 5.16 -1.00
CA VAL A 91 -1.44 5.68 -1.12
C VAL A 91 -1.24 6.47 -2.41
N GLU A 92 -1.70 5.95 -3.57
CA GLU A 92 -1.47 6.62 -4.85
C GLU A 92 -2.25 7.95 -4.95
N LEU A 93 -3.48 7.99 -4.45
CA LEU A 93 -4.26 9.22 -4.36
C LEU A 93 -3.60 10.23 -3.41
N PHE A 94 -3.05 9.78 -2.29
CA PHE A 94 -2.34 10.64 -1.35
C PHE A 94 -1.11 11.28 -1.99
N ARG A 95 -0.33 10.51 -2.78
CA ARG A 95 0.80 11.06 -3.55
C ARG A 95 0.34 12.05 -4.60
N LEU A 96 -0.70 11.72 -5.37
CA LEU A 96 -1.28 12.59 -6.39
C LEU A 96 -1.70 13.93 -5.79
N VAL A 97 -2.53 13.94 -4.76
CA VAL A 97 -3.05 15.18 -4.16
C VAL A 97 -1.95 15.98 -3.48
N ASN A 98 -0.97 15.33 -2.83
CA ASN A 98 0.18 16.04 -2.26
C ASN A 98 1.08 16.70 -3.32
N SER A 99 1.18 16.12 -4.53
CA SER A 99 1.90 16.76 -5.63
C SER A 99 1.24 18.09 -6.04
N HIS A 100 -0.10 18.15 -6.01
CA HIS A 100 -0.86 19.39 -6.25
C HIS A 100 -0.81 20.36 -5.05
N ASN A 101 -0.77 19.84 -3.81
CA ASN A 101 -0.75 20.64 -2.58
C ASN A 101 0.63 21.19 -2.21
N SER A 102 1.74 20.71 -2.78
CA SER A 102 3.09 21.28 -2.55
C SER A 102 3.18 22.77 -2.91
N ILE A 103 2.22 23.28 -3.70
CA ILE A 103 2.11 24.69 -4.09
C ILE A 103 1.52 25.56 -2.95
N ARG A 104 0.92 24.96 -1.90
CA ARG A 104 0.07 25.69 -0.92
C ARG A 104 0.46 25.58 0.56
N CYS A 105 1.47 24.81 0.96
CA CYS A 105 1.92 24.70 2.36
C CYS A 105 2.49 26.01 2.98
N SER A 106 2.19 27.20 2.43
CA SER A 106 2.64 28.49 2.95
C SER A 106 1.55 29.31 3.68
N VAL A 107 0.29 28.86 3.72
CA VAL A 107 -0.79 29.64 4.37
C VAL A 107 -1.36 28.83 5.53
N GLY A 108 -1.08 29.31 6.74
CA GLY A 108 -1.44 28.68 8.00
C GLY A 108 -2.94 28.61 8.22
N ASN A 109 -3.54 27.50 7.80
CA ASN A 109 -4.85 27.05 8.24
C ASN A 109 -4.69 25.65 8.85
N ASP A 110 -5.49 25.38 9.87
CA ASP A 110 -5.40 24.27 10.82
C ASP A 110 -5.64 22.88 10.19
N ILE A 111 -4.72 22.43 9.33
CA ILE A 111 -4.67 21.05 8.81
C ILE A 111 -4.31 19.95 9.86
N PRO A 112 -3.71 20.18 11.06
CA PRO A 112 -3.09 19.07 11.80
C PRO A 112 -4.03 18.01 12.39
N ASP A 113 -5.12 18.38 13.05
CA ASP A 113 -5.84 17.43 13.91
C ASP A 113 -6.76 16.48 13.12
N ASP A 114 -7.40 16.99 12.07
CA ASP A 114 -8.33 16.22 11.21
C ASP A 114 -7.68 15.00 10.55
N LEU A 115 -6.40 15.12 10.16
CA LEU A 115 -5.67 14.05 9.48
C LEU A 115 -5.22 12.97 10.45
N MET A 116 -4.71 13.38 11.62
CA MET A 116 -4.34 12.43 12.66
C MET A 116 -5.56 11.66 13.14
N GLU A 117 -6.68 12.35 13.38
CA GLU A 117 -7.95 11.74 13.75
C GLU A 117 -8.41 10.69 12.72
N ALA A 118 -8.29 10.99 11.42
CA ALA A 118 -8.61 10.07 10.34
C ALA A 118 -7.68 8.83 10.27
N VAL A 119 -6.45 8.93 10.78
CA VAL A 119 -5.54 7.79 10.89
C VAL A 119 -5.79 6.98 12.16
N VAL A 120 -5.94 7.62 13.31
CA VAL A 120 -6.06 6.88 14.58
C VAL A 120 -7.37 6.09 14.66
N LYS A 121 -8.48 6.64 14.17
CA LYS A 121 -9.76 5.94 14.12
C LYS A 121 -9.72 4.79 13.12
N TRP A 122 -10.26 3.64 13.52
CA TRP A 122 -10.43 2.52 12.61
C TRP A 122 -11.50 2.82 11.54
N SER A 123 -11.26 2.40 10.30
CA SER A 123 -12.27 2.41 9.25
C SER A 123 -12.28 1.05 8.55
N PRO A 124 -13.47 0.47 8.26
CA PRO A 124 -13.56 -0.71 7.40
C PRO A 124 -12.91 -0.51 6.03
N ARG A 125 -12.82 0.75 5.56
CA ARG A 125 -12.16 1.12 4.30
C ARG A 125 -10.64 0.98 4.34
N CYS A 126 -10.03 0.91 5.52
CA CYS A 126 -8.58 0.73 5.67
C CYS A 126 -8.13 -0.69 5.31
N VAL A 127 -9.05 -1.65 5.19
CA VAL A 127 -8.74 -3.04 4.86
C VAL A 127 -8.85 -3.22 3.36
N SER A 128 -7.70 -3.32 2.69
CA SER A 128 -7.70 -3.72 1.28
C SER A 128 -7.86 -5.24 1.22
N PRO A 129 -8.68 -5.78 0.31
CA PRO A 129 -8.82 -7.22 0.12
C PRO A 129 -7.52 -7.89 -0.35
N ASP A 130 -6.51 -7.11 -0.75
CA ASP A 130 -5.25 -7.57 -1.32
C ASP A 130 -4.10 -7.71 -0.29
N VAL A 131 -4.36 -7.50 0.99
CA VAL A 131 -3.28 -7.54 2.00
C VAL A 131 -2.92 -8.96 2.38
N SER A 132 -1.62 -9.29 2.32
CA SER A 132 -1.05 -10.63 2.55
C SER A 132 -1.10 -11.15 4.00
N GLY A 133 -2.01 -10.63 4.84
CA GLY A 133 -2.19 -11.04 6.24
C GLY A 133 -2.13 -9.89 7.24
N ALA A 134 -2.53 -10.18 8.48
CA ALA A 134 -2.68 -9.19 9.56
C ALA A 134 -1.38 -8.41 9.88
N ALA A 135 -0.22 -9.07 9.81
CA ALA A 135 1.07 -8.43 10.07
C ALA A 135 1.39 -7.31 9.07
N PHE A 136 1.18 -7.57 7.78
CA PHE A 136 1.38 -6.56 6.73
C PHE A 136 0.35 -5.44 6.80
N LEU A 137 -0.90 -5.75 7.19
CA LEU A 137 -1.92 -4.75 7.41
C LEU A 137 -1.54 -3.80 8.55
N LEU A 138 -1.10 -4.35 9.69
CA LEU A 138 -0.63 -3.57 10.84
C LEU A 138 0.60 -2.72 10.49
N GLN A 139 1.56 -3.29 9.74
CA GLN A 139 2.73 -2.56 9.26
C GLN A 139 2.33 -1.35 8.40
N ARG A 140 1.37 -1.54 7.49
CA ARG A 140 0.85 -0.45 6.65
C ARG A 140 0.15 0.63 7.47
N GLU A 141 -0.68 0.24 8.44
CA GLU A 141 -1.35 1.19 9.35
C GLU A 141 -0.32 2.02 10.14
N LEU A 142 0.78 1.40 10.59
CA LEU A 142 1.86 2.10 11.28
C LEU A 142 2.55 3.12 10.37
N GLN A 143 2.77 2.79 9.09
CA GLN A 143 3.33 3.73 8.11
C GLN A 143 2.41 4.94 7.91
N TRP A 144 1.09 4.74 7.86
CA TRP A 144 0.12 5.83 7.78
C TRP A 144 0.16 6.74 9.02
N PHE A 145 0.29 6.16 10.21
CA PHE A 145 0.47 6.92 11.45
C PHE A 145 1.74 7.78 11.39
N GLN A 146 2.86 7.21 10.97
CA GLN A 146 4.12 7.95 10.81
C GLN A 146 4.01 9.09 9.78
N VAL A 147 3.34 8.85 8.64
CA VAL A 147 3.13 9.88 7.61
C VAL A 147 2.27 11.04 8.15
N ALA A 148 1.19 10.73 8.90
CA ALA A 148 0.38 11.75 9.55
C ALA A 148 1.17 12.51 10.62
N GLU A 149 1.97 11.83 11.44
CA GLU A 149 2.86 12.47 12.42
C GLU A 149 3.82 13.46 11.77
N VAL A 150 4.53 13.07 10.71
CA VAL A 150 5.51 13.93 10.02
C VAL A 150 4.83 15.11 9.33
N THR A 151 3.67 14.87 8.71
CA THR A 151 2.88 15.92 8.05
C THR A 151 2.42 16.97 9.06
N ASN A 152 1.95 16.52 10.21
CA ASN A 152 1.52 17.39 11.31
C ASN A 152 2.69 18.12 11.98
N PHE A 153 3.83 17.46 12.15
CA PHE A 153 5.03 18.05 12.76
C PHE A 153 5.56 19.27 11.98
N ARG A 154 5.35 19.31 10.66
CA ARG A 154 5.70 20.46 9.82
C ARG A 154 4.88 21.71 10.17
N SER A 155 3.64 21.53 10.63
CA SER A 155 2.73 22.58 11.10
C SER A 155 2.94 22.92 12.59
N PHE A 156 3.40 21.95 13.39
CA PHE A 156 3.55 22.04 14.85
C PHE A 156 4.81 22.75 15.36
N LYS A 157 5.64 23.37 14.49
CA LYS A 157 6.80 24.15 14.96
C LYS A 157 6.43 25.37 15.84
N ARG A 158 5.15 25.61 16.14
CA ARG A 158 4.64 26.82 16.80
C ARG A 158 3.92 26.63 18.14
N LEU A 159 3.60 25.42 18.62
CA LEU A 159 3.01 25.28 19.97
C LEU A 159 3.32 23.92 20.60
N LYS A 160 3.33 23.86 21.93
CA LYS A 160 3.82 22.76 22.77
C LYS A 160 3.04 21.44 22.55
N PHE A 161 3.65 20.38 22.00
CA PHE A 161 3.00 19.05 21.92
C PHE A 161 3.92 17.88 22.26
N ASN A 162 3.78 17.38 23.49
CA ASN A 162 4.20 16.02 23.85
C ASN A 162 3.06 15.23 24.54
N ILE A 163 1.98 15.91 24.97
CA ILE A 163 0.83 15.29 25.65
C ILE A 163 -0.20 14.76 24.64
N GLU A 164 -0.56 15.53 23.61
CA GLU A 164 -1.52 15.07 22.58
C GLU A 164 -0.98 13.92 21.72
N ARG A 165 0.33 13.89 21.49
CA ARG A 165 0.99 12.78 20.79
C ARG A 165 0.79 11.44 21.52
N LYS A 166 0.91 11.45 22.85
CA LYS A 166 0.65 10.25 23.67
C LYS A 166 -0.82 9.81 23.52
N SER A 167 -1.75 10.77 23.55
CA SER A 167 -3.19 10.50 23.37
C SER A 167 -3.51 9.84 22.01
N TYR A 168 -2.99 10.36 20.90
CA TYR A 168 -3.25 9.78 19.58
C TYR A 168 -2.63 8.39 19.40
N TRP A 169 -1.43 8.17 19.93
CA TRP A 169 -0.81 6.84 19.90
C TRP A 169 -1.60 5.81 20.73
N GLU A 170 -2.10 6.21 21.90
CA GLU A 170 -2.94 5.37 22.75
C GLU A 170 -4.24 4.97 22.03
N ILE A 171 -4.92 5.92 21.37
CA ILE A 171 -6.11 5.65 20.55
C ILE A 171 -5.75 4.71 19.39
N PHE A 172 -4.65 4.98 18.67
CA PHE A 172 -4.20 4.17 17.55
C PHE A 172 -4.00 2.70 17.92
N VAL A 173 -3.34 2.46 19.06
CA VAL A 173 -3.06 1.11 19.58
C VAL A 173 -4.34 0.42 20.05
N GLU A 174 -5.22 1.12 20.78
CA GLU A 174 -6.45 0.50 21.29
C GLU A 174 -7.41 0.10 20.15
N GLU A 175 -7.60 0.97 19.15
CA GLU A 175 -8.41 0.69 17.95
C GLU A 175 -7.89 -0.52 17.14
N ARG A 176 -6.61 -0.89 17.31
CA ARG A 176 -5.94 -1.97 16.55
C ARG A 176 -5.51 -3.13 17.40
N LYS A 177 -6.00 -3.25 18.63
CA LYS A 177 -5.60 -4.28 19.57
C LYS A 177 -5.80 -5.70 19.06
N GLU A 178 -6.94 -5.97 18.42
CA GLU A 178 -7.22 -7.28 17.84
C GLU A 178 -6.36 -7.56 16.60
N LEU A 179 -6.17 -6.55 15.73
CA LEU A 179 -5.23 -6.65 14.61
C LEU A 179 -3.80 -6.94 15.08
N HIS A 180 -3.37 -6.31 16.18
CA HIS A 180 -2.06 -6.55 16.78
C HIS A 180 -1.91 -7.99 17.27
N LYS A 181 -2.92 -8.54 17.95
CA LYS A 181 -2.92 -9.95 18.38
C LYS A 181 -2.88 -10.90 17.17
N GLU A 182 -3.64 -10.61 16.12
CA GLU A 182 -3.67 -11.44 14.91
C GLU A 182 -2.33 -11.38 14.16
N ALA A 183 -1.73 -10.18 14.06
CA ALA A 183 -0.40 -9.97 13.50
C ALA A 183 0.66 -10.74 14.28
N GLU A 184 0.64 -10.66 15.62
CA GLU A 184 1.56 -11.38 16.50
C GLU A 184 1.44 -12.90 16.28
N LYS A 185 0.21 -13.43 16.24
CA LYS A 185 -0.04 -14.85 15.97
C LYS A 185 0.46 -15.25 14.59
N TRP A 186 0.19 -14.44 13.56
CA TRP A 186 0.61 -14.69 12.18
C TRP A 186 2.15 -14.75 12.08
N ILE A 187 2.86 -13.80 12.69
CA ILE A 187 4.33 -13.77 12.70
C ILE A 187 4.88 -14.98 13.44
N LYS A 188 4.36 -15.31 14.63
CA LYS A 188 4.81 -16.48 15.41
C LYS A 188 4.65 -17.78 14.64
N SER A 189 3.49 -18.00 14.03
CA SER A 189 3.19 -19.22 13.26
C SER A 189 4.03 -19.33 11.98
N THR A 190 4.24 -18.21 11.30
CA THR A 190 5.06 -18.18 10.09
C THR A 190 6.53 -18.41 10.42
N SER A 191 7.02 -17.77 11.48
CA SER A 191 8.39 -17.95 11.97
C SER A 191 8.64 -19.40 12.40
N SER A 192 7.73 -20.03 13.15
CA SER A 192 7.91 -21.42 13.58
C SER A 192 7.93 -22.39 12.39
N SER A 193 7.02 -22.21 11.43
CA SER A 193 6.98 -23.03 10.21
C SER A 193 8.26 -22.86 9.39
N CYS A 194 8.74 -21.61 9.23
CA CYS A 194 9.97 -21.31 8.54
C CYS A 194 11.19 -21.93 9.25
N SER A 195 11.26 -21.87 10.57
CA SER A 195 12.33 -22.50 11.35
C SER A 195 12.37 -24.01 11.18
N VAL A 196 11.22 -24.69 11.11
CA VAL A 196 11.16 -26.13 10.83
C VAL A 196 11.68 -26.43 9.42
N VAL A 197 11.24 -25.68 8.41
CA VAL A 197 11.72 -25.85 7.02
C VAL A 197 13.22 -25.57 6.92
N ALA A 198 13.71 -24.51 7.55
CA ALA A 198 15.14 -24.17 7.58
C ALA A 198 15.96 -25.28 8.26
N THR A 199 15.47 -25.82 9.39
CA THR A 199 16.13 -26.95 10.07
C THR A 199 16.20 -28.17 9.18
N LEU A 200 15.13 -28.48 8.44
CA LEU A 200 15.12 -29.59 7.48
C LEU A 200 16.13 -29.37 6.35
N ILE A 201 16.19 -28.16 5.78
CA ILE A 201 17.15 -27.79 4.74
C ILE A 201 18.58 -27.98 5.26
N ILE A 202 18.91 -27.37 6.41
CA ILE A 202 20.23 -27.46 7.03
C ILE A 202 20.61 -28.91 7.32
N THR A 203 19.68 -29.72 7.82
CA THR A 203 19.95 -31.13 8.13
C THR A 203 20.28 -31.94 6.86
N VAL A 204 19.52 -31.73 5.79
CA VAL A 204 19.72 -32.43 4.51
C VAL A 204 21.01 -31.98 3.84
N THR A 205 21.28 -30.67 3.79
CA THR A 205 22.49 -30.13 3.16
C THR A 205 23.74 -30.48 3.96
N PHE A 206 23.68 -30.39 5.29
CA PHE A 206 24.76 -30.87 6.16
C PHE A 206 25.09 -32.36 5.90
N ALA A 207 24.07 -33.23 5.80
CA ALA A 207 24.30 -34.63 5.46
C ALA A 207 24.90 -34.78 4.05
N ALA A 208 24.41 -34.02 3.07
CA ALA A 208 24.88 -34.04 1.69
C ALA A 208 26.32 -33.54 1.53
N ALA A 209 26.76 -32.60 2.37
CA ALA A 209 28.14 -32.09 2.41
C ALA A 209 29.16 -33.20 2.74
N PHE A 210 28.80 -34.14 3.63
CA PHE A 210 29.66 -35.26 4.01
C PHE A 210 29.40 -36.54 3.20
N THR A 211 28.21 -36.66 2.60
CA THR A 211 27.83 -37.79 1.73
C THR A 211 27.65 -37.34 0.28
N VAL A 212 28.71 -36.74 -0.25
CA VAL A 212 28.69 -36.14 -1.59
C VAL A 212 28.23 -37.14 -2.67
N PRO A 213 27.48 -36.69 -3.69
CA PRO A 213 27.02 -37.54 -4.78
C PRO A 213 28.19 -38.27 -5.45
N GLY A 214 28.06 -39.59 -5.62
CA GLY A 214 29.12 -40.43 -6.18
C GLY A 214 30.23 -40.83 -5.20
N GLY A 215 30.24 -40.27 -4.00
CA GLY A 215 31.25 -40.54 -2.97
C GLY A 215 32.58 -39.82 -3.23
N SER A 216 33.56 -40.15 -2.39
CA SER A 216 34.94 -39.67 -2.50
C SER A 216 35.90 -40.83 -2.75
N HIS A 217 37.04 -40.51 -3.35
CA HIS A 217 38.13 -41.45 -3.49
C HIS A 217 38.68 -41.85 -2.11
N SER A 218 38.77 -43.15 -1.81
CA SER A 218 39.09 -43.67 -0.48
C SER A 218 40.51 -43.35 0.02
N ASP A 219 41.41 -43.03 -0.90
CA ASP A 219 42.82 -42.71 -0.67
C ASP A 219 43.07 -41.20 -0.45
N SER A 220 42.29 -40.34 -1.11
CA SER A 220 42.52 -38.88 -1.14
C SER A 220 41.38 -38.04 -0.54
N GLY A 221 40.19 -38.62 -0.34
CA GLY A 221 39.00 -37.90 0.12
C GLY A 221 38.40 -36.94 -0.91
N ILE A 222 38.94 -36.89 -2.13
CA ILE A 222 38.48 -35.98 -3.19
C ILE A 222 37.16 -36.50 -3.78
N PRO A 223 36.13 -35.65 -3.95
CA PRO A 223 34.88 -36.05 -4.58
C PRO A 223 35.08 -36.60 -6.00
N ILE A 224 34.47 -37.75 -6.30
CA ILE A 224 34.66 -38.45 -7.60
C ILE A 224 34.17 -37.59 -8.78
N PHE A 225 33.11 -36.80 -8.56
CA PHE A 225 32.52 -35.94 -9.60
C PHE A 225 33.05 -34.50 -9.61
N LEU A 226 34.16 -34.19 -8.95
CA LEU A 226 34.68 -32.81 -8.83
C LEU A 226 34.84 -32.07 -10.17
N LYS A 227 35.18 -32.78 -11.25
CA LYS A 227 35.36 -32.19 -12.60
C LYS A 227 34.05 -32.01 -13.38
N ASN A 228 32.91 -32.44 -12.85
CA ASN A 228 31.62 -32.36 -13.50
C ASN A 228 30.90 -31.04 -13.15
N GLY A 229 30.34 -30.36 -14.14
CA GLY A 229 29.62 -29.09 -13.93
C GLY A 229 28.40 -29.23 -13.01
N SER A 230 27.69 -30.36 -13.07
CA SER A 230 26.55 -30.63 -12.19
C SER A 230 26.96 -30.76 -10.71
N PHE A 231 28.15 -31.32 -10.45
CA PHE A 231 28.69 -31.40 -9.09
C PHE A 231 29.04 -30.01 -8.55
N MET A 232 29.58 -29.12 -9.37
CA MET A 232 29.87 -27.74 -8.96
C MET A 232 28.58 -26.97 -8.62
N VAL A 233 27.52 -27.13 -9.41
CA VAL A 233 26.20 -26.53 -9.08
C VAL A 233 25.67 -27.09 -7.76
N PHE A 234 25.76 -28.41 -7.54
CA PHE A 234 25.41 -29.04 -6.28
C PHE A 234 26.20 -28.44 -5.10
N ALA A 235 27.53 -28.40 -5.19
CA ALA A 235 28.38 -27.90 -4.11
C ALA A 235 28.12 -26.43 -3.78
N VAL A 236 27.87 -25.60 -4.80
CA VAL A 236 27.49 -24.20 -4.60
C VAL A 236 26.11 -24.09 -3.95
N ALA A 237 25.12 -24.88 -4.40
CA ALA A 237 23.78 -24.86 -3.82
C ALA A 237 23.76 -25.34 -2.36
N ASP A 238 24.51 -26.39 -2.05
CA ASP A 238 24.68 -26.94 -0.71
C ASP A 238 25.35 -25.92 0.23
N ALA A 239 26.39 -25.25 -0.24
CA ALA A 239 27.07 -24.17 0.48
C ALA A 239 26.22 -22.92 0.68
N LEU A 240 25.30 -22.60 -0.25
CA LEU A 240 24.36 -21.47 -0.09
C LEU A 240 23.21 -21.78 0.86
N ALA A 241 22.89 -23.06 1.05
CA ALA A 241 21.81 -23.50 1.91
C ALA A 241 22.22 -23.62 3.39
N LEU A 242 23.53 -23.73 3.67
CA LEU A 242 24.14 -23.74 5.01
C LEU A 242 24.49 -22.32 5.48
#